data_AF-A0A7S2M5Z4-F1
#
_entry.id   AF-A0A7S2M5Z4-F1
#
_cell.length_a   1.000
_cell.length_b   1.000
_cell.length_c   1.000
_cell.angle_alpha   90.00
_cell.angle_beta   90.00
_cell.angle_gamma   90.00
#
_symmetry.space_group_name_H-M   'P 1'
#
loop_
_entity.id
_entity.type
_entity.pdbx_description
1 polymer ?
#
loop_
_entity_poly.entity_id
_entity_poly.type
_entity_poly.pdbx_seq_one_letter_code
_entity_poly.pdbx_strand_id
1 'polypeptide(L)'
;KEETTLRSINDDKSDKYEWSKLFKDPTRPLVVDVGSGMGVSLLGLATAASGATHEEEIQIDWNECNFIGVDLSRLGIRFARGVSKRWELDNLKFVVDPAEECIERLSSYPGPIKLAMIQFPTPYR
;
A
#
# COMPACT_ATOMS: atom_id res chain seq x y z
N LYS A 1 -7.24 -11.27 45.26
CA LYS A 1 -7.76 -10.27 44.32
C LYS A 1 -6.67 -10.06 43.29
N GLU A 2 -6.89 -10.62 42.10
CA GLU A 2 -5.89 -10.77 41.04
C GLU A 2 -5.32 -9.43 40.57
N GLU A 3 -4.00 -9.36 40.57
CA GLU A 3 -3.19 -8.35 39.91
C GLU A 3 -2.80 -8.95 38.55
N THR A 4 -3.69 -8.79 37.56
CA THR A 4 -3.48 -9.36 36.23
C THR A 4 -2.51 -8.47 35.45
N THR A 5 -1.29 -8.98 35.35
CA THR A 5 -0.16 -8.53 34.54
C THR A 5 -0.58 -7.92 33.21
N LEU A 6 -0.21 -6.65 33.00
CA LEU A 6 -0.13 -5.98 31.70
C LEU A 6 0.78 -6.81 30.79
N ARG A 7 0.18 -7.68 29.96
CA ARG A 7 0.90 -8.35 28.88
C ARG A 7 1.29 -7.28 27.86
N SER A 8 2.60 -7.11 27.67
CA SER A 8 3.23 -6.24 26.68
C SER A 8 2.61 -6.44 25.30
N ILE A 9 2.09 -5.37 24.71
CA ILE A 9 1.51 -5.33 23.36
C ILE A 9 2.61 -5.27 22.26
N ASN A 10 3.88 -5.52 22.61
CA ASN A 10 5.02 -5.16 21.77
C ASN A 10 5.71 -6.32 21.01
N ASP A 11 5.22 -7.56 21.07
CA ASP A 11 5.99 -8.71 20.56
C ASP A 11 5.61 -9.22 19.16
N ASP A 12 5.12 -8.37 18.25
CA ASP A 12 4.95 -8.79 16.84
C ASP A 12 5.16 -7.67 15.79
N LYS A 13 6.05 -6.71 16.09
CA LYS A 13 6.53 -5.79 15.06
C LYS A 13 7.64 -6.48 14.27
N SER A 14 7.27 -7.15 13.18
CA SER A 14 8.22 -7.26 12.07
C SER A 14 8.54 -5.84 11.62
N ASP A 15 9.78 -5.39 11.84
CA ASP A 15 10.24 -4.04 11.48
C ASP A 15 10.11 -3.74 9.97
N LYS A 16 9.86 -4.76 9.16
CA LYS A 16 9.84 -4.67 7.70
C LYS A 16 8.63 -5.37 7.11
N TYR A 17 8.15 -4.85 5.98
CA TYR A 17 7.24 -5.62 5.15
C TYR A 17 7.99 -6.79 4.54
N GLU A 18 7.36 -7.97 4.58
CA GLU A 18 7.84 -9.12 3.84
C GLU A 18 7.41 -8.99 2.37
N TRP A 19 8.18 -8.23 1.60
CA TRP A 19 7.86 -7.88 0.21
C TRP A 19 7.59 -9.09 -0.69
N SER A 20 8.31 -10.19 -0.47
CA SER A 20 8.10 -11.46 -1.18
C SER A 20 6.77 -12.15 -0.86
N LYS A 21 6.14 -11.83 0.29
CA LYS A 21 4.77 -12.27 0.62
C LYS A 21 3.71 -11.34 0.02
N LEU A 22 4.06 -10.07 -0.20
CA LEU A 22 3.15 -9.07 -0.77
C LEU A 22 3.09 -9.15 -2.30
N PHE A 23 4.23 -9.32 -2.96
CA PHE A 23 4.33 -9.29 -4.42
C PHE A 23 5.04 -10.52 -4.94
N LYS A 24 4.55 -11.04 -6.07
CA LYS A 24 5.17 -12.16 -6.79
C LYS A 24 6.60 -11.83 -7.23
N ASP A 25 6.80 -10.61 -7.71
CA ASP A 25 8.11 -10.05 -8.01
C ASP A 25 8.24 -8.69 -7.31
N PRO A 26 8.92 -8.64 -6.15
CA PRO A 26 9.09 -7.40 -5.40
C PRO A 26 10.17 -6.47 -5.97
N THR A 27 10.89 -6.86 -7.04
CA THR A 27 11.93 -6.02 -7.67
C THR A 27 11.38 -5.05 -8.71
N ARG A 28 10.12 -5.26 -9.12
CA ARG A 28 9.37 -4.38 -10.01
C ARG A 28 9.25 -2.97 -9.42
N PRO A 29 9.11 -1.93 -10.25
CA PRO A 29 8.80 -0.58 -9.79
C PRO A 29 7.60 -0.52 -8.83
N LEU A 30 7.64 0.34 -7.82
CA LEU A 30 6.55 0.52 -6.85
C LEU A 30 5.90 1.89 -6.95
N VAL A 31 4.57 1.89 -6.92
CA VAL A 31 3.73 3.05 -6.68
C VAL A 31 3.12 2.91 -5.29
N VAL A 32 3.27 3.94 -4.46
CA VAL A 32 2.73 3.97 -3.10
C VAL A 32 1.72 5.10 -2.93
N ASP A 33 0.63 4.82 -2.22
CA ASP A 33 -0.38 5.81 -1.80
C ASP A 33 -0.49 5.80 -0.27
N VAL A 34 0.00 6.87 0.36
CA VAL A 34 0.03 7.03 1.82
C VAL A 34 -1.21 7.81 2.26
N GLY A 35 -2.00 7.22 3.16
CA GLY A 35 -3.33 7.75 3.48
C GLY A 35 -4.35 7.42 2.39
N SER A 36 -4.26 6.22 1.82
CA SER A 36 -5.04 5.78 0.65
C SER A 36 -6.56 5.72 0.87
N GLY A 37 -7.04 5.83 2.11
CA GLY A 37 -8.46 5.76 2.46
C GLY A 37 -9.11 4.45 2.01
N MET A 38 -9.97 4.54 1.00
CA MET A 38 -10.63 3.38 0.39
C MET A 38 -9.86 2.77 -0.80
N GLY A 39 -8.68 3.30 -1.12
CA GLY A 39 -7.77 2.78 -2.14
C GLY A 39 -8.19 3.04 -3.60
N VAL A 40 -9.17 3.92 -3.83
CA VAL A 40 -9.79 4.12 -5.16
C VAL A 40 -8.80 4.59 -6.22
N SER A 41 -7.84 5.45 -5.87
CA SER A 41 -6.83 5.93 -6.81
C SER A 41 -5.94 4.78 -7.31
N LEU A 42 -5.40 3.97 -6.38
CA LEU A 42 -4.59 2.80 -6.74
C LEU A 42 -5.39 1.71 -7.46
N LEU A 43 -6.66 1.51 -7.08
CA LEU A 43 -7.55 0.59 -7.81
C LEU A 43 -7.71 1.04 -9.27
N GLY A 44 -7.88 2.34 -9.51
CA GLY A 44 -7.93 2.91 -10.85
C GLY A 44 -6.63 2.71 -11.61
N LEU A 45 -5.49 3.10 -11.04
CA LEU A 45 -4.17 2.98 -11.68
C LEU A 45 -3.80 1.53 -12.01
N ALA A 46 -3.98 0.61 -11.05
CA ALA A 46 -3.68 -0.80 -11.25
C ALA A 46 -4.61 -1.47 -12.29
N THR A 47 -5.82 -0.94 -12.46
CA THR A 47 -6.74 -1.42 -13.52
C THR A 47 -6.38 -0.81 -14.89
N ALA A 48 -5.99 0.46 -14.92
CA ALA A 48 -5.60 1.16 -16.14
C ALA A 48 -4.31 0.58 -16.76
N ALA A 49 -3.40 0.09 -15.91
CA ALA A 49 -2.26 -0.73 -16.32
C ALA A 49 -2.70 -1.80 -17.33
N SER A 50 -3.73 -2.57 -16.99
CA SER A 50 -4.21 -3.71 -17.78
C SER A 50 -4.83 -3.37 -19.16
N GLY A 51 -4.85 -2.12 -19.63
CA GLY A 51 -5.45 -1.84 -20.95
C GLY A 51 -5.43 -0.41 -21.51
N ALA A 52 -4.79 0.58 -20.89
CA ALA A 52 -4.85 1.95 -21.39
C ALA A 52 -3.48 2.49 -21.83
N THR A 53 -3.32 2.70 -23.15
CA THR A 53 -2.26 3.52 -23.73
C THR A 53 -2.69 4.99 -23.69
N HIS A 54 -2.39 5.70 -22.60
CA HIS A 54 -2.53 7.14 -22.58
C HIS A 54 -1.17 7.80 -22.75
N GLU A 55 -1.13 8.86 -23.57
CA GLU A 55 -0.05 9.85 -23.56
C GLU A 55 -0.11 10.56 -22.21
N GLU A 56 0.55 9.99 -21.21
CA GLU A 56 0.55 10.53 -19.87
C GLU A 56 1.64 11.61 -19.71
N GLU A 57 1.30 12.71 -19.02
CA GLU A 57 2.29 13.69 -18.55
C GLU A 57 3.35 13.04 -17.65
N ILE A 58 3.01 11.89 -17.05
CA ILE A 58 3.88 11.08 -16.21
C ILE A 58 4.26 9.81 -16.97
N GLN A 59 5.52 9.72 -17.39
CA GLN A 59 6.04 8.56 -18.15
C GLN A 59 6.34 7.36 -17.23
N ILE A 60 5.29 6.69 -16.74
CA ILE A 60 5.40 5.46 -15.96
C ILE A 60 4.63 4.35 -16.68
N ASP A 61 5.29 3.23 -16.94
CA ASP A 61 4.61 2.02 -17.40
C ASP A 61 3.95 1.31 -16.21
N TRP A 62 2.65 1.53 -16.04
CA TRP A 62 1.87 0.97 -14.95
C TRP A 62 1.79 -0.56 -15.00
N ASN A 63 1.93 -1.19 -16.19
CA ASN A 63 1.91 -2.65 -16.33
C ASN A 63 3.06 -3.33 -15.63
N GLU A 64 4.19 -2.62 -15.51
CA GLU A 64 5.39 -3.10 -14.86
C GLU A 64 5.41 -2.75 -13.37
N CYS A 65 4.43 -2.00 -12.87
CA CYS A 65 4.41 -1.55 -11.48
C CYS A 65 3.72 -2.54 -10.51
N ASN A 66 4.25 -2.63 -9.30
CA ASN A 66 3.53 -3.01 -8.10
C ASN A 66 2.89 -1.76 -7.48
N PHE A 67 1.82 -1.96 -6.72
CA PHE A 67 1.06 -0.91 -6.08
C PHE A 67 0.82 -1.25 -4.61
N ILE A 68 1.07 -0.30 -3.71
CA ILE A 68 0.77 -0.45 -2.29
C ILE A 68 0.02 0.76 -1.72
N GLY A 69 -1.15 0.52 -1.16
CA GLY A 69 -1.93 1.53 -0.44
C GLY A 69 -1.82 1.32 1.06
N VAL A 70 -1.57 2.40 1.79
CA VAL A 70 -1.43 2.37 3.25
C VAL A 70 -2.43 3.33 3.87
N ASP A 71 -3.11 2.89 4.94
CA ASP A 71 -4.00 3.74 5.72
C ASP A 71 -4.19 3.18 7.14
N LEU A 72 -4.46 4.04 8.12
CA LEU A 72 -4.84 3.62 9.48
C LEU A 72 -6.25 3.05 9.55
N SER A 73 -7.12 3.43 8.61
CA SER A 73 -8.51 2.99 8.51
C SER A 73 -8.61 1.52 8.11
N ARG A 74 -8.77 0.64 9.10
CA ARG A 74 -9.06 -0.79 8.89
C ARG A 74 -10.29 -1.02 8.00
N LEU A 75 -11.29 -0.14 8.08
CA LEU A 75 -12.49 -0.23 7.25
C LEU A 75 -12.17 0.08 5.78
N GLY A 76 -11.43 1.16 5.52
CA GLY A 76 -11.00 1.54 4.17
C GLY A 76 -10.12 0.47 3.53
N ILE A 77 -9.11 -0.03 4.27
CA ILE A 77 -8.25 -1.11 3.81
C ILE A 77 -9.02 -2.42 3.55
N ARG A 78 -10.00 -2.77 4.39
CA ARG A 78 -10.86 -3.94 4.14
C ARG A 78 -11.69 -3.78 2.87
N PHE A 79 -12.25 -2.59 2.65
CA PHE A 79 -12.97 -2.28 1.42
C PHE A 79 -12.04 -2.46 0.20
N ALA A 80 -10.88 -1.80 0.22
CA ALA A 80 -9.92 -1.81 -0.87
C ALA A 80 -9.45 -3.24 -1.21
N ARG A 81 -9.12 -4.05 -0.20
CA ARG A 81 -8.77 -5.48 -0.36
C ARG A 81 -9.91 -6.30 -0.96
N GLY A 82 -11.16 -6.02 -0.57
CA GLY A 82 -12.33 -6.70 -1.12
C GLY A 82 -12.52 -6.40 -2.61
N VAL A 83 -12.31 -5.15 -3.01
CA VAL A 83 -12.35 -4.75 -4.42
C VAL A 83 -11.18 -5.35 -5.20
N SER A 84 -9.94 -5.20 -4.72
CA SER A 84 -8.76 -5.70 -5.44
C SER A 84 -8.79 -7.21 -5.64
N LYS A 85 -9.29 -7.97 -4.64
CA LYS A 85 -9.50 -9.42 -4.77
C LYS A 85 -10.56 -9.75 -5.82
N ARG A 86 -11.67 -9.01 -5.87
CA ARG A 86 -12.75 -9.25 -6.86
C ARG A 86 -12.31 -8.91 -8.28
N TRP A 87 -11.39 -7.96 -8.44
CA TRP A 87 -10.85 -7.53 -9.73
C TRP A 87 -9.56 -8.27 -10.11
N GLU A 88 -9.13 -9.25 -9.30
CA GLU A 88 -7.95 -10.08 -9.56
C GLU A 88 -6.65 -9.26 -9.76
N LEU A 89 -6.52 -8.16 -9.00
CA LEU A 89 -5.36 -7.27 -9.06
C LEU A 89 -4.23 -7.78 -8.16
N ASP A 90 -3.44 -8.72 -8.67
CA ASP A 90 -2.38 -9.38 -7.91
C ASP A 90 -1.19 -8.47 -7.58
N ASN A 91 -0.91 -7.47 -8.41
CA ASN A 91 0.14 -6.48 -8.20
C ASN A 91 -0.29 -5.31 -7.29
N LEU A 92 -1.51 -5.34 -6.74
CA LEU A 92 -2.03 -4.32 -5.83
C LEU A 92 -2.23 -4.90 -4.43
N LYS A 93 -1.65 -4.23 -3.42
CA LYS A 93 -1.78 -4.60 -2.00
C LYS A 93 -2.19 -3.40 -1.16
N PHE A 94 -2.91 -3.68 -0.09
CA PHE A 94 -3.32 -2.67 0.88
C PHE A 94 -2.94 -3.13 2.28
N VAL A 95 -2.37 -2.25 3.09
CA VAL A 95 -1.89 -2.55 4.45
C VAL A 95 -2.38 -1.52 5.44
N VAL A 96 -2.66 -1.98 6.66
CA VAL A 96 -3.02 -1.09 7.77
C VAL A 96 -1.72 -0.75 8.47
N ASP A 97 -1.29 0.50 8.37
CA ASP A 97 -0.03 0.95 8.95
C ASP A 97 -0.03 2.47 9.13
N PRO A 98 0.68 3.02 10.14
CA PRO A 98 0.96 4.44 10.20
C PRO A 98 1.80 4.90 9.00
N ALA A 99 1.62 6.17 8.62
CA ALA A 99 2.33 6.74 7.47
C ALA A 99 3.85 6.76 7.68
N GLU A 100 4.29 7.09 8.90
CA GLU A 100 5.69 7.19 9.29
C GLU A 100 6.39 5.84 9.19
N GLU A 101 5.75 4.82 9.75
CA GLU A 101 6.24 3.44 9.75
C GLU A 101 6.24 2.86 8.32
N CYS A 102 5.25 3.23 7.49
CA CYS A 102 5.25 2.88 6.07
C CYS A 102 6.47 3.47 5.35
N ILE A 103 6.78 4.75 5.56
CA ILE A 103 7.92 5.42 4.93
C ILE A 103 9.23 4.74 5.34
N GLU A 104 9.40 4.41 6.62
CA GLU A 104 10.57 3.67 7.10
C GLU A 104 10.67 2.31 6.42
N ARG A 105 9.56 1.58 6.30
CA ARG A 105 9.52 0.25 5.69
C ARG A 105 9.79 0.27 4.19
N LEU A 106 9.36 1.32 3.48
CA LEU A 106 9.62 1.52 2.04
C LEU A 106 11.13 1.55 1.73
N SER A 107 11.99 1.96 2.67
CA SER A 107 13.45 1.91 2.50
C SER A 107 14.00 0.50 2.25
N SER A 108 13.24 -0.53 2.63
CA SER A 108 13.60 -1.94 2.43
C SER A 108 13.04 -2.56 1.15
N TYR A 109 12.29 -1.80 0.35
CA TYR A 109 11.74 -2.29 -0.91
C TYR A 109 12.88 -2.57 -1.91
N PRO A 110 12.94 -3.76 -2.53
CA PRO A 110 14.10 -4.14 -3.34
C PRO A 110 14.08 -3.54 -4.76
N GLY A 111 12.92 -3.07 -5.24
CA GLY A 111 12.79 -2.36 -6.52
C GLY A 111 12.87 -0.83 -6.38
N PRO A 112 12.77 -0.09 -7.50
CA PRO A 112 12.69 1.38 -7.45
C PRO A 112 11.28 1.84 -7.05
N ILE A 113 11.18 2.84 -6.18
CA ILE A 113 9.92 3.56 -5.94
C ILE A 113 9.80 4.63 -7.03
N LYS A 114 8.75 4.56 -7.87
CA LYS A 114 8.54 5.48 -9.00
C LYS A 114 7.65 6.66 -8.67
N LEU A 115 6.66 6.43 -7.80
CA LEU A 115 5.69 7.44 -7.41
C LEU A 115 5.25 7.19 -5.97
N ALA A 116 5.30 8.25 -5.17
CA ALA A 116 4.68 8.28 -3.86
C ALA A 116 3.60 9.36 -3.86
N MET A 117 2.38 8.94 -3.56
CA MET A 117 1.20 9.80 -3.51
C MET A 117 0.82 10.04 -2.05
N ILE A 118 0.53 11.30 -1.73
CA ILE A 118 -0.07 11.73 -0.45
C ILE A 118 -1.25 12.61 -0.83
N GLN A 119 -2.42 11.98 -0.96
CA GLN A 119 -3.60 12.64 -1.53
C GLN A 119 -4.61 12.97 -0.45
N PHE A 120 -5.05 14.23 -0.43
CA PHE A 120 -6.11 14.70 0.47
C PHE A 120 -5.88 14.32 1.95
N PRO A 121 -4.67 14.57 2.51
CA PRO A 121 -4.44 14.31 3.93
C PRO A 121 -5.46 15.09 4.77
N THR A 122 -5.81 14.55 5.96
CA THR A 122 -6.74 15.22 6.86
C THR A 122 -6.28 16.66 7.07
N PRO A 123 -7.07 17.67 6.66
CA PRO A 123 -6.65 19.04 6.85
C PRO A 123 -6.58 19.30 8.35
N TYR A 124 -5.43 19.78 8.82
CA TYR A 124 -5.27 20.18 10.22
C TYR A 124 -6.37 21.19 10.59
N ARG A 125 -6.89 21.09 11.81
CA ARG A 125 -7.70 22.15 12.41
C ARG A 125 -6.81 23.20 13.06
#